data_AF-A0A0F9RFD5-F1
#
_entry.id   AF-A0A0F9RFD5-F1
#
_cell.length_a   1.000
_cell.length_b   1.000
_cell.length_c   1.000
_cell.angle_alpha   90.00
_cell.angle_beta   90.00
_cell.angle_gamma   90.00
#
_symmetry.space_group_name_H-M   'P 1'
#
loop_
_entity.id
_entity.type
_entity.pdbx_description
1 polymer ?
#
loop_
_entity_poly.entity_id
_entity_poly.type
_entity_poly.pdbx_seq_one_letter_code
_entity_poly.pdbx_strand_id
1 'polypeptide(L)' 'MTEPFQFKASDVTIEKRETVFQGFFRMDKLWLTHPRFDGRNMPQFTRELFIRGDAT' A
#
# COMPACT_ATOMS: atom_id res chain seq x y z
N MET A 1 -3.70 1.79 -27.99
CA MET A 1 -3.75 2.77 -26.88
C MET A 1 -2.66 2.39 -25.90
N THR A 2 -1.78 3.32 -25.52
CA THR A 2 -0.79 3.10 -24.46
C THR A 2 -1.49 3.14 -23.11
N GLU A 3 -1.20 2.20 -22.22
CA GLU A 3 -1.73 2.22 -20.86
C GLU A 3 -1.24 3.49 -20.14
N PRO A 4 -2.10 4.17 -19.34
CA PRO A 4 -1.76 5.47 -18.74
C PRO A 4 -0.69 5.37 -17.64
N PHE A 5 -0.44 4.17 -17.12
CA PHE A 5 0.52 3.93 -16.04
C PHE A 5 1.39 2.72 -16.37
N GLN A 6 2.68 2.81 -16.04
CA GLN A 6 3.64 1.71 -16.21
C GLN A 6 3.39 0.54 -15.23
N PHE A 7 2.86 0.84 -14.04
CA PHE A 7 2.64 -0.14 -12.99
C PHE A 7 1.14 -0.29 -12.66
N LYS A 8 0.78 -1.47 -12.19
CA LYS A 8 -0.56 -1.92 -11.82
C LYS A 8 -0.60 -2.28 -10.34
N ALA A 9 -1.80 -2.47 -9.80
CA ALA A 9 -1.97 -2.89 -8.41
C ALA A 9 -1.26 -4.22 -8.10
N SER A 10 -1.16 -5.12 -9.09
CA SER A 10 -0.44 -6.40 -8.99
C SER A 10 1.08 -6.27 -8.82
N ASP A 11 1.64 -5.09 -9.12
CA ASP A 11 3.08 -4.84 -8.95
C ASP A 11 3.43 -4.44 -7.50
N VAL A 12 2.45 -4.29 -6.63
CA VAL A 12 2.67 -3.98 -5.21
C VAL A 12 2.54 -5.26 -4.39
N THR A 13 3.55 -5.55 -3.57
CA THR A 13 3.52 -6.65 -2.60
C THR A 13 3.30 -6.08 -1.21
N ILE A 14 2.27 -6.54 -0.52
CA ILE A 14 2.06 -6.28 0.91
C ILE A 14 2.55 -7.51 1.67
N GLU A 15 3.70 -7.38 2.31
CA GLU A 15 4.38 -8.48 3.04
C GLU A 15 3.76 -8.71 4.41
N LYS A 16 3.29 -7.64 5.07
CA LYS A 16 2.56 -7.72 6.34
C LYS A 16 1.50 -6.63 6.42
N ARG A 17 0.37 -6.96 7.04
CA ARG A 17 -0.63 -6.01 7.51
C ARG A 17 -0.92 -6.30 8.98
N GLU A 18 -0.92 -5.25 9.80
CA GLU A 18 -1.19 -5.35 11.24
C GLU A 18 -2.12 -4.22 11.66
N THR A 19 -3.20 -4.55 12.37
CA THR A 19 -4.02 -3.54 13.04
C THR A 19 -3.23 -2.99 14.22
N VAL A 20 -2.83 -1.72 14.15
CA VAL A 20 -2.05 -1.06 15.21
C VAL A 20 -2.93 -0.20 16.13
N PHE A 21 -4.16 0.11 15.70
CA PHE A 21 -5.18 0.76 16.51
C PHE A 21 -6.57 0.34 16.06
N GLN A 22 -7.46 0.08 17.01
CA GLN A 22 -8.85 -0.30 16.75
C GLN A 22 -9.80 0.44 17.72
N GLY A 23 -10.47 1.48 17.22
CA GLY A 23 -11.52 2.21 17.91
C GLY A 23 -12.75 2.37 17.00
N PHE A 24 -13.38 3.57 17.02
CA PHE A 24 -14.43 3.92 16.04
C PHE A 24 -13.90 3.82 14.59
N PHE A 25 -12.65 4.26 14.38
CA PHE A 25 -11.89 4.02 13.16
C PHE A 25 -10.75 3.04 13.43
N ARG A 26 -10.19 2.49 12.35
CA ARG A 26 -9.06 1.54 12.40
C ARG A 26 -7.80 2.15 11.79
N MET A 27 -6.64 1.81 12.33
CA MET A 27 -5.35 2.07 11.68
C MET A 27 -4.66 0.74 11.42
N ASP A 28 -4.32 0.48 10.15
CA ASP A 28 -3.51 -0.66 9.74
C ASP A 28 -2.10 -0.17 9.41
N LYS A 29 -1.07 -0.82 9.96
CA LYS A 29 0.30 -0.67 9.47
C LYS A 29 0.57 -1.71 8.39
N LEU A 30 1.07 -1.25 7.26
CA LEU A 30 1.48 -2.06 6.13
C LEU A 30 3.01 -2.10 6.06
N TRP A 31 3.56 -3.27 5.73
CA TRP A 31 4.93 -3.45 5.26
C TRP A 31 4.81 -3.87 3.80
N LEU A 32 5.42 -3.11 2.91
CA LEU A 32 5.21 -3.28 1.48
C LEU A 32 6.45 -2.91 0.67
N THR A 33 6.46 -3.40 -0.56
CA THR A 33 7.45 -3.09 -1.59
C THR A 33 6.76 -3.01 -2.96
N HIS A 34 7.42 -2.36 -3.92
CA HIS A 34 7.00 -2.31 -5.32
C HIS A 34 8.22 -2.03 -6.23
N PRO A 35 8.14 -2.32 -7.53
CA PRO A 35 9.11 -1.89 -8.52
C PRO A 35 9.22 -0.37 -8.61
N ARG A 36 10.42 0.14 -8.87
CA ARG A 36 10.70 1.55 -9.10
C ARG A 36 10.85 1.82 -10.60
N PHE A 37 10.68 3.09 -10.97
CA PHE A 37 10.86 3.52 -12.36
C PHE A 37 12.31 3.38 -12.88
N ASP A 38 13.30 3.32 -11.99
CA ASP A 38 14.72 3.05 -12.33
C ASP A 38 15.01 1.56 -12.59
N GLY A 39 13.98 0.71 -12.65
CA GLY A 39 14.08 -0.73 -12.91
C GLY A 39 14.52 -1.56 -11.70
N ARG A 40 14.75 -0.94 -10.54
CA ARG A 40 15.10 -1.64 -9.30
C ARG A 40 13.84 -1.86 -8.44
N ASN A 41 13.93 -2.72 -7.43
CA ASN A 41 12.85 -2.87 -6.44
C ASN A 41 13.04 -1.91 -5.25
N MET A 42 11.94 -1.37 -4.73
CA MET A 42 11.94 -0.59 -3.51
C MET A 42 12.31 -1.50 -2.32
N PRO A 43 13.21 -1.10 -1.41
CA PRO A 43 13.35 -1.81 -0.13
C PRO A 43 12.00 -1.84 0.60
N GLN A 44 11.76 -2.84 1.45
CA GLN A 44 10.56 -2.88 2.27
C GLN A 44 10.44 -1.56 3.05
N PHE A 45 9.28 -0.91 2.95
CA PHE A 45 8.95 0.28 3.72
C PHE A 45 7.59 0.10 4.40
N THR A 46 7.19 1.08 5.21
CA THR A 46 5.92 1.01 5.95
C THR A 46 4.98 2.16 5.66
N ARG A 47 3.69 1.91 5.83
CA ARG A 47 2.64 2.94 5.79
C ARG A 47 1.60 2.68 6.86
N GLU A 48 1.27 3.70 7.63
CA GLU A 48 0.09 3.70 8.50
C GLU A 48 -1.11 4.17 7.69
N LEU A 49 -2.08 3.28 7.52
CA LEU A 49 -3.28 3.47 6.73
C LEU A 49 -4.47 3.68 7.66
N PHE A 50 -5.00 4.90 7.64
CA PHE A 50 -6.21 5.25 8.37
C PHE A 50 -7.44 4.78 7.61
N ILE A 51 -8.26 3.95 8.25
CA ILE A 51 -9.41 3.29 7.65
C ILE A 51 -10.67 3.81 8.33
N ARG A 52 -11.40 4.64 7.57
CA ARG A 52 -12.62 5.31 8.02
C ARG A 52 -13.90 4.90 7.26
N GLY A 53 -13.78 4.02 6.27
CA GLY A 53 -14.84 3.72 5.31
C GLY A 53 -15.09 4.86 4.32
N ASP A 54 -15.97 4.62 3.35
CA ASP A 54 -16.40 5.65 2.40
C ASP A 54 -17.44 6.57 3.06
N ALA A 55 -17.48 7.84 2.64
CA ALA A 55 -18.56 8.73 3.03
C ALA A 55 -19.78 8.43 2.16
N THR A 56 -20.96 8.34 2.78
CA THR A 56 -22.26 8.27 2.09
C THR A 56 -22.75 9.66 1.68
#